data_AF-A0A526Z2W1-F1
#
_entry.id   AF-A0A526Z2W1-F1
#
_cell.length_a   1.000
_cell.length_b   1.000
_cell.length_c   1.000
_cell.angle_alpha   90.00
_cell.angle_beta   90.00
_cell.angle_gamma   90.00
#
_symmetry.space_group_name_H-M   'P 1'
#
loop_
_entity.id
_entity.type
_entity.pdbx_description
1 polymer ?
#
loop_
_entity_poly.entity_id
_entity_poly.type
_entity_poly.pdbx_seq_one_letter_code
_entity_poly.pdbx_strand_id
1 'polypeptide(L)'
;MRTLTGLAFGLTLVAASLTCAVRAEVKMSGSFVADATCPATQAIRSGRNPGNIATDTGQSYELLAGNKDAPTHYLIRVPGADPERRWVKVDCGHVSGGSASTEPAAPVPAAPVSEKPEYVLALSWQPAFCETRPGKTECKAQTTADFEATHFTLHGLWPQPNGNFYCQVAAADKANDNPAQWQDLPPV
;
A
#
# COMPACT_ATOMS: atom_id res chain seq x y z
N MET A 1 -26.25 -51.00 -44.87
CA MET A 1 -26.62 -50.99 -43.44
C MET A 1 -25.44 -51.45 -42.61
N ARG A 2 -24.80 -50.55 -41.85
CA ARG A 2 -24.32 -50.75 -40.47
C ARG A 2 -23.56 -49.50 -40.02
N THR A 3 -24.15 -48.86 -39.02
CA THR A 3 -23.78 -47.60 -38.37
C THR A 3 -22.53 -47.77 -37.50
N LEU A 4 -21.60 -46.81 -37.59
CA LEU A 4 -20.47 -46.67 -36.66
C LEU A 4 -20.91 -45.76 -35.51
N THR A 5 -21.13 -46.35 -34.34
CA THR A 5 -21.50 -45.67 -33.09
C THR A 5 -20.21 -45.25 -32.38
N GLY A 6 -19.89 -43.96 -32.39
CA GLY A 6 -18.80 -43.40 -31.58
C GLY A 6 -19.29 -43.06 -30.17
N LEU A 7 -18.80 -43.76 -29.14
CA LEU A 7 -18.98 -43.34 -27.75
C LEU A 7 -17.90 -42.30 -27.41
N ALA A 8 -18.31 -41.05 -27.18
CA ALA A 8 -17.48 -40.05 -26.52
C ALA A 8 -17.71 -40.13 -25.00
N PHE A 9 -16.73 -40.65 -24.25
CA PHE A 9 -16.72 -40.56 -22.80
C PHE A 9 -16.16 -39.19 -22.40
N GLY A 10 -17.05 -38.27 -22.04
CA GLY A 10 -16.67 -36.99 -21.43
C GLY A 10 -16.36 -37.19 -19.95
N LEU A 11 -15.09 -37.08 -19.56
CA LEU A 11 -14.65 -37.08 -18.17
C LEU A 11 -14.60 -35.64 -17.66
N THR A 12 -15.67 -35.17 -17.02
CA THR A 12 -15.67 -33.89 -16.31
C THR A 12 -15.04 -34.05 -14.93
N LEU A 13 -13.76 -33.67 -14.79
CA LEU A 13 -13.09 -33.53 -13.49
C LEU A 13 -13.49 -32.18 -12.87
N VAL A 14 -14.31 -32.20 -11.82
CA VAL A 14 -14.57 -31.02 -10.99
C VAL A 14 -13.53 -30.98 -9.88
N ALA A 15 -12.46 -30.20 -10.07
CA ALA A 15 -11.46 -29.94 -9.04
C ALA A 15 -11.93 -28.77 -8.16
N ALA A 16 -12.48 -29.07 -6.98
CA ALA A 16 -12.75 -28.06 -5.96
C ALA A 16 -11.44 -27.72 -5.21
N SER A 17 -10.76 -26.66 -5.65
CA SER A 17 -9.58 -26.13 -4.97
C SER A 17 -10.00 -25.32 -3.73
N LEU A 18 -9.90 -25.91 -2.54
CA LEU A 18 -9.87 -25.15 -1.29
C LEU A 18 -8.55 -24.36 -1.25
N THR A 19 -8.61 -23.09 -1.61
CA THR A 19 -7.51 -22.16 -1.48
C THR A 19 -7.41 -21.70 -0.03
N CYS A 20 -6.55 -22.35 0.75
CA CYS A 20 -6.13 -21.80 2.03
C CYS A 20 -5.18 -20.63 1.71
N ALA A 21 -5.66 -19.39 1.84
CA ALA A 21 -4.84 -18.20 1.64
C ALA A 21 -3.77 -18.14 2.74
N VAL A 22 -2.53 -18.51 2.40
CA VAL A 22 -1.39 -18.30 3.30
C VAL A 22 -1.15 -16.80 3.38
N ARG A 23 -1.56 -16.17 4.49
CA ARG A 23 -1.27 -14.75 4.74
C ARG A 23 0.18 -14.62 5.22
N ALA A 24 0.95 -13.74 4.57
CA ALA A 24 2.33 -13.46 4.95
C ALA A 24 2.42 -12.71 6.30
N GLU A 25 1.35 -12.01 6.67
CA GLU A 25 1.16 -11.34 7.95
C GLU A 25 -0.33 -11.23 8.27
N VAL A 26 -0.66 -11.22 9.56
CA VAL A 26 -2.01 -11.02 10.06
C VAL A 26 -2.08 -9.61 10.60
N LYS A 27 -2.89 -8.76 9.97
CA LYS A 27 -3.09 -7.38 10.42
C LYS A 27 -3.58 -7.38 11.86
N MET A 28 -2.96 -6.55 12.70
CA MET A 28 -3.33 -6.34 14.09
C MET A 28 -3.47 -4.84 14.33
N SER A 29 -4.13 -4.47 15.42
CA SER A 29 -4.29 -3.10 15.87
C SER A 29 -4.00 -3.03 17.37
N GLY A 30 -3.80 -1.82 17.89
CA GLY A 30 -3.44 -1.58 19.30
C GLY A 30 -1.97 -1.17 19.45
N SER A 31 -1.39 -1.47 20.61
CA SER A 31 -0.02 -1.12 20.91
C SER A 31 0.76 -2.30 21.45
N PHE A 32 2.05 -2.37 21.11
CA PHE A 32 3.01 -3.25 21.74
C PHE A 32 3.80 -2.46 22.79
N VAL A 33 3.69 -2.85 24.06
CA VAL A 33 4.47 -2.26 25.15
C VAL A 33 5.66 -3.16 25.41
N ALA A 34 6.87 -2.63 25.25
CA ALA A 34 8.09 -3.39 25.45
C ALA A 34 8.36 -3.57 26.95
N ASP A 35 8.52 -4.81 27.42
CA ASP A 35 8.89 -5.12 28.80
C ASP A 35 10.42 -5.13 29.00
N ALA A 36 11.17 -5.13 27.89
CA ALA A 36 12.62 -5.05 27.87
C ALA A 36 13.15 -4.34 26.61
N THR A 37 14.44 -3.98 26.63
CA THR A 37 15.18 -3.60 25.43
C THR A 37 15.46 -4.83 24.58
N CYS A 38 14.87 -4.90 23.39
CA CYS A 38 15.03 -6.04 22.48
C CYS A 38 15.36 -5.59 21.06
N PRO A 39 16.09 -6.42 20.30
CA PRO A 39 16.33 -6.14 18.88
C PRO A 39 15.02 -6.02 18.09
N ALA A 40 14.90 -4.92 17.35
CA ALA A 40 13.81 -4.66 16.42
C ALA A 40 14.34 -4.79 14.98
N THR A 41 14.23 -6.00 14.42
CA THR A 41 14.91 -6.40 13.18
C THR A 41 14.10 -6.08 11.92
N GLN A 42 14.75 -5.95 10.77
CA GLN A 42 14.04 -5.79 9.47
C GLN A 42 13.52 -7.14 8.94
N ALA A 43 14.18 -8.24 9.30
CA ALA A 43 13.85 -9.57 8.80
C ALA A 43 14.03 -10.63 9.89
N ILE A 44 12.97 -11.40 10.14
CA ILE A 44 12.94 -12.43 11.18
C ILE A 44 13.97 -13.54 10.91
N ARG A 45 14.05 -14.05 9.68
CA ARG A 45 14.87 -15.24 9.36
C ARG A 45 16.37 -14.97 9.41
N SER A 46 16.81 -13.81 8.91
CA SER A 46 18.23 -13.45 8.88
C SER A 46 18.68 -12.66 10.09
N GLY A 47 17.75 -12.18 10.92
CA GLY A 47 18.03 -11.30 12.05
C GLY A 47 18.63 -9.94 11.65
N ARG A 48 18.55 -9.57 10.36
CA ARG A 48 19.20 -8.35 9.85
C ARG A 48 18.64 -7.13 10.58
N ASN A 49 19.52 -6.38 11.25
CA ASN A 49 19.16 -5.20 12.02
C ASN A 49 20.16 -4.03 11.83
N PRO A 50 20.17 -3.39 10.65
CA PRO A 50 21.03 -2.23 10.41
C PRO A 50 20.61 -1.10 11.35
N GLY A 51 21.61 -0.41 11.91
CA GLY A 51 21.39 0.62 12.93
C GLY A 51 21.18 0.09 14.35
N ASN A 52 21.26 -1.24 14.56
CA ASN A 52 21.08 -1.87 15.87
C ASN A 52 19.80 -1.40 16.59
N ILE A 53 18.72 -1.24 15.82
CA ILE A 53 17.46 -0.71 16.35
C ILE A 53 16.94 -1.64 17.44
N ALA A 54 16.54 -1.07 18.56
CA ALA A 54 15.99 -1.79 19.69
C ALA A 54 14.74 -1.09 20.22
N THR A 55 13.90 -1.86 20.91
CA THR A 55 12.85 -1.30 21.75
C THR A 55 13.46 -0.72 23.03
N ASP A 56 12.74 0.17 23.67
CA ASP A 56 13.07 0.75 24.97
C ASP A 56 12.07 0.22 25.99
N THR A 57 12.57 -0.27 27.13
CA THR A 57 11.72 -0.80 28.20
C THR A 57 10.66 0.21 28.64
N GLY A 58 9.41 -0.22 28.70
CA GLY A 58 8.24 0.57 29.05
C GLY A 58 7.67 1.43 27.92
N GLN A 59 8.34 1.51 26.76
CA GLN A 59 7.82 2.28 25.62
C GLN A 59 6.73 1.51 24.88
N SER A 60 5.75 2.29 24.42
CA SER A 60 4.63 1.80 23.63
C SER A 60 4.86 2.10 22.15
N TYR A 61 4.76 1.06 21.32
CA TYR A 61 4.91 1.13 19.88
C TYR A 61 3.59 0.80 19.19
N GLU A 62 3.32 1.39 18.03
CA GLU A 62 2.15 1.04 17.22
C GLU A 62 2.26 -0.43 16.76
N LEU A 63 1.24 -1.24 17.03
CA LEU A 63 1.17 -2.63 16.58
C LEU A 63 0.52 -2.70 15.20
N LEU A 64 1.23 -3.24 14.21
CA LEU A 64 0.79 -3.29 12.82
C LEU A 64 0.29 -4.68 12.41
N ALA A 65 1.02 -5.73 12.80
CA ALA A 65 0.74 -7.10 12.39
C ALA A 65 1.43 -8.15 13.27
N GLY A 66 0.98 -9.39 13.17
CA GLY A 66 1.72 -10.60 13.56
C GLY A 66 2.22 -11.35 12.32
N ASN A 67 3.35 -12.04 12.42
CA ASN A 67 3.89 -12.81 11.28
C ASN A 67 3.03 -14.03 10.85
N LYS A 68 2.05 -14.42 11.67
CA LYS A 68 1.08 -15.52 11.46
C LYS A 68 -0.02 -15.42 12.53
N ASP A 69 -1.07 -16.25 12.43
CA ASP A 69 -2.24 -16.21 13.33
C ASP A 69 -1.90 -16.33 14.83
N ALA A 70 -0.94 -17.19 15.16
CA ALA A 70 -0.33 -17.28 16.49
C ALA A 70 1.10 -16.69 16.41
N PRO A 71 1.26 -15.37 16.63
CA PRO A 71 2.49 -14.68 16.28
C PRO A 71 3.68 -15.19 17.09
N THR A 72 4.83 -15.29 16.44
CA THR A 72 6.13 -15.39 17.15
C THR A 72 6.88 -14.07 17.13
N HIS A 73 6.49 -13.18 16.21
CA HIS A 73 6.97 -11.81 16.14
C HIS A 73 5.82 -10.86 15.84
N TYR A 74 5.88 -9.67 16.42
CA TYR A 74 5.03 -8.55 16.09
C TYR A 74 5.77 -7.59 15.16
N LEU A 75 5.05 -7.05 14.18
CA LEU A 75 5.49 -5.92 13.37
C LEU A 75 5.04 -4.65 14.09
N ILE A 76 6.01 -3.84 14.49
CA ILE A 76 5.78 -2.57 15.18
C ILE A 76 6.34 -1.42 14.36
N ARG A 77 5.79 -0.22 14.54
CA ARG A 77 6.41 1.02 14.05
C ARG A 77 7.39 1.55 15.09
N VAL A 78 8.66 1.65 14.72
CA VAL A 78 9.72 2.29 15.52
C VAL A 78 10.08 3.62 14.86
N PRO A 79 9.63 4.77 15.41
CA PRO A 79 9.90 6.08 14.83
C PRO A 79 11.41 6.32 14.66
N GLY A 80 11.80 6.80 13.47
CA GLY A 80 13.21 7.13 13.19
C GLY A 80 14.11 5.96 12.77
N ALA A 81 13.61 4.72 12.76
CA ALA A 81 14.32 3.59 12.15
C ALA A 81 14.17 3.59 10.62
N ASP A 82 15.16 3.08 9.88
CA ASP A 82 15.09 2.93 8.41
C ASP A 82 15.17 1.45 7.98
N PRO A 83 14.06 0.82 7.55
CA PRO A 83 12.69 1.33 7.55
C PRO A 83 12.09 1.36 8.96
N GLU A 84 11.01 2.13 9.16
CA GLU A 84 10.37 2.28 10.47
C GLU A 84 9.66 1.01 10.95
N ARG A 85 9.24 0.13 10.03
CA ARG A 85 8.56 -1.12 10.37
C ARG A 85 9.58 -2.17 10.79
N ARG A 86 9.51 -2.65 12.03
CA ARG A 86 10.46 -3.60 12.61
C ARG A 86 9.77 -4.77 13.29
N TRP A 87 10.38 -5.94 13.19
CA TRP A 87 9.96 -7.16 13.85
C TRP A 87 10.59 -7.28 15.24
N VAL A 88 9.73 -7.42 16.24
CA VAL A 88 10.12 -7.72 17.63
C VAL A 88 9.53 -9.07 18.03
N LYS A 89 10.21 -9.82 18.89
CA LYS A 89 9.66 -11.07 19.40
C LYS A 89 8.48 -10.82 20.34
N VAL A 90 7.54 -11.75 20.37
CA VAL A 90 6.36 -11.67 21.26
C VAL A 90 6.70 -11.77 22.75
N ASP A 91 7.85 -12.31 23.12
CA ASP A 91 8.30 -12.45 24.51
C ASP A 91 9.02 -11.20 25.05
N CYS A 92 9.26 -10.20 24.18
CA CYS A 92 9.88 -8.95 24.56
C CYS A 92 8.91 -7.97 25.26
N GLY A 93 7.62 -8.22 25.16
CA GLY A 93 6.61 -7.27 25.60
C GLY A 93 5.21 -7.86 25.52
N HIS A 94 4.21 -7.01 25.71
CA HIS A 94 2.81 -7.41 25.65
C HIS A 94 2.00 -6.48 24.75
N VAL A 95 0.94 -7.02 24.18
CA VAL A 95 -0.02 -6.23 23.40
C VAL A 95 -1.06 -5.64 24.33
N SER A 96 -1.27 -4.34 24.23
CA SER A 96 -2.34 -3.61 24.92
C SER A 96 -3.34 -3.06 23.90
N GLY A 97 -4.64 -3.22 24.19
CA GLY A 97 -5.72 -2.67 23.36
C GLY A 97 -5.90 -3.28 21.97
N GLY A 98 -5.34 -4.48 21.71
CA GLY A 98 -5.41 -5.13 20.39
C GLY A 98 -6.29 -6.37 20.33
N SER A 99 -7.18 -6.43 19.34
CA SER A 99 -7.87 -7.66 18.92
C SER A 99 -7.41 -8.05 17.51
N ALA A 100 -7.17 -9.34 17.28
CA ALA A 100 -6.97 -9.89 15.93
C ALA A 100 -8.25 -9.63 15.13
N SER A 101 -8.26 -8.57 14.34
CA SER A 101 -9.45 -8.09 13.65
C SER A 101 -9.52 -8.76 12.28
N THR A 102 -10.45 -9.70 12.12
CA THR A 102 -10.78 -10.30 10.82
C THR A 102 -11.73 -9.42 9.98
N GLU A 103 -12.06 -8.22 10.48
CA GLU A 103 -13.01 -7.28 9.88
C GLU A 103 -12.30 -5.97 9.45
N PRO A 104 -12.68 -5.34 8.32
CA PRO A 104 -12.14 -4.05 7.92
C PRO A 104 -12.39 -3.01 9.03
N ALA A 105 -11.32 -2.41 9.54
CA ALA A 105 -11.42 -1.42 10.61
C ALA A 105 -12.27 -0.21 10.17
N ALA A 106 -13.29 0.12 10.97
CA ALA A 106 -13.94 1.42 10.92
C ALA A 106 -12.92 2.52 11.27
N PRO A 107 -13.00 3.72 10.67
CA PRO A 107 -12.02 4.77 10.89
C PRO A 107 -12.15 5.32 12.30
N VAL A 108 -11.14 5.07 13.13
CA VAL A 108 -10.95 5.77 14.40
C VAL A 108 -10.32 7.14 14.06
N PRO A 109 -10.82 8.26 14.58
CA PRO A 109 -10.16 9.55 14.36
C PRO A 109 -8.82 9.54 15.10
N ALA A 110 -7.72 9.48 14.36
CA ALA A 110 -6.39 9.61 14.92
C ALA A 110 -6.22 11.02 15.53
N ALA A 111 -5.63 11.09 16.72
CA ALA A 111 -5.03 12.33 17.20
C ALA A 111 -3.99 12.80 16.18
N PRO A 112 -3.77 14.13 15.99
CA PRO A 112 -2.85 14.63 14.98
C PRO A 112 -1.41 14.35 15.44
N VAL A 113 -0.93 13.15 15.14
CA VAL A 113 0.50 12.95 14.92
C VAL A 113 0.83 13.90 13.78
N SER A 114 1.87 14.73 13.91
CA SER A 114 2.44 15.38 12.72
C SER A 114 3.06 14.28 11.85
N GLU A 115 2.20 13.57 11.14
CA GLU A 115 2.59 12.62 10.10
C GLU A 115 3.37 13.42 9.07
N LYS A 116 4.57 12.93 8.75
CA LYS A 116 5.30 13.46 7.60
C LYS A 116 4.37 13.32 6.40
N PRO A 117 4.15 14.39 5.62
CA PRO A 117 3.24 14.30 4.49
C PRO A 117 3.76 13.23 3.52
N GLU A 118 2.95 12.21 3.28
CA GLU A 118 3.24 11.17 2.30
C GLU A 118 2.78 11.64 0.92
N TYR A 119 3.53 11.27 -0.12
CA TYR A 119 3.23 11.62 -1.50
C TYR A 119 3.42 10.43 -2.43
N VAL A 120 2.58 10.37 -3.45
CA VAL A 120 2.83 9.55 -4.63
C VAL A 120 3.56 10.41 -5.66
N LEU A 121 4.82 10.06 -5.95
CA LEU A 121 5.53 10.56 -7.11
C LEU A 121 5.12 9.73 -8.33
N ALA A 122 4.31 10.31 -9.21
CA ALA A 122 3.86 9.68 -10.43
C ALA A 122 4.77 10.11 -11.59
N LEU A 123 5.40 9.14 -12.24
CA LEU A 123 6.20 9.33 -13.45
C LEU A 123 5.52 8.60 -14.61
N SER A 124 5.44 9.27 -15.77
CA SER A 124 4.83 8.72 -16.99
C SER A 124 5.89 8.27 -17.98
N TRP A 125 5.65 7.12 -18.60
CA TRP A 125 6.32 6.72 -19.83
C TRP A 125 5.40 7.10 -21.00
N GLN A 126 5.69 8.23 -21.64
CA GLN A 126 4.78 8.82 -22.63
C GLN A 126 4.46 7.89 -23.82
N PRO A 127 5.42 7.11 -24.38
CA PRO A 127 5.09 6.21 -25.49
C PRO A 127 4.03 5.17 -25.13
N ALA A 128 4.06 4.60 -23.93
CA ALA A 128 3.02 3.64 -23.51
C ALA A 128 1.67 4.33 -23.25
N PHE A 129 1.69 5.54 -22.69
CA PHE A 129 0.46 6.33 -22.55
C PHE A 129 -0.17 6.61 -23.92
N CYS A 130 0.63 7.07 -24.88
CA CYS A 130 0.17 7.42 -26.22
C CYS A 130 -0.28 6.23 -27.05
N GLU A 131 0.28 5.03 -26.83
CA GLU A 131 -0.24 3.79 -27.41
C GLU A 131 -1.70 3.53 -26.99
N THR A 132 -2.04 3.82 -25.72
CA THR A 132 -3.41 3.61 -25.21
C THR A 132 -4.34 4.81 -25.41
N ARG A 133 -3.78 6.02 -25.60
CA ARG A 133 -4.50 7.29 -25.70
C ARG A 133 -4.05 8.13 -26.92
N PRO A 134 -4.04 7.58 -28.15
CA PRO A 134 -3.46 8.25 -29.31
C PRO A 134 -4.22 9.53 -29.74
N GLY A 135 -5.46 9.70 -29.28
CA GLY A 135 -6.29 10.86 -29.62
C GLY A 135 -5.86 12.17 -28.95
N LYS A 136 -5.03 12.10 -27.90
CA LYS A 136 -4.59 13.24 -27.10
C LYS A 136 -3.63 14.16 -27.89
N THR A 137 -3.67 15.45 -27.62
CA THR A 137 -2.91 16.45 -28.38
C THR A 137 -1.41 16.23 -28.25
N GLU A 138 -0.95 15.96 -27.04
CA GLU A 138 0.44 15.63 -26.72
C GLU A 138 0.92 14.39 -27.50
N CYS A 139 0.07 13.38 -27.67
CA CYS A 139 0.41 12.17 -28.40
C CYS A 139 0.43 12.36 -29.92
N LYS A 140 -0.37 13.28 -30.45
CA LYS A 140 -0.36 13.63 -31.88
C LYS A 140 0.83 14.51 -32.26
N ALA A 141 1.30 15.32 -31.32
CA ALA A 141 2.42 16.23 -31.53
C ALA A 141 3.79 15.56 -31.31
N GLN A 142 3.84 14.48 -30.51
CA GLN A 142 5.07 13.79 -30.16
C GLN A 142 5.81 13.23 -31.38
N THR A 143 7.12 13.40 -31.39
CA THR A 143 8.08 12.80 -32.30
C THR A 143 9.09 11.95 -31.53
N THR A 144 9.85 11.11 -32.24
CA THR A 144 10.86 10.24 -31.60
C THR A 144 12.07 11.00 -31.05
N ALA A 145 12.24 12.27 -31.42
CA ALA A 145 13.33 13.13 -30.95
C ALA A 145 12.99 13.89 -29.67
N ASP A 146 11.71 13.94 -29.29
CA ASP A 146 11.26 14.66 -28.11
C ASP A 146 11.68 13.97 -26.82
N PHE A 147 11.87 14.75 -25.75
CA PHE A 147 12.44 14.27 -24.49
C PHE A 147 11.59 13.13 -23.89
N GLU A 148 10.28 13.32 -23.86
CA GLU A 148 9.31 12.39 -23.31
C GLU A 148 9.18 11.10 -24.14
N ALA A 149 9.68 11.06 -25.38
CA ALA A 149 9.71 9.84 -26.18
C ALA A 149 10.74 8.82 -25.68
N THR A 150 11.75 9.28 -24.93
CA THR A 150 12.88 8.44 -24.48
C THR A 150 13.15 8.51 -22.98
N HIS A 151 12.45 9.36 -22.24
CA HIS A 151 12.64 9.56 -20.80
C HIS A 151 11.30 9.51 -20.05
N PHE A 152 11.36 9.15 -18.76
CA PHE A 152 10.24 9.35 -17.86
C PHE A 152 9.98 10.84 -17.66
N THR A 153 8.73 11.25 -17.76
CA THR A 153 8.28 12.61 -17.44
C THR A 153 7.51 12.64 -16.14
N LEU A 154 7.52 13.80 -15.49
CA LEU A 154 6.69 14.03 -14.31
C LEU A 154 5.22 14.00 -14.71
N HIS A 155 4.45 13.09 -14.12
CA HIS A 155 3.00 13.11 -14.20
C HIS A 155 2.42 13.98 -13.09
N GLY A 156 2.92 13.81 -11.87
CA GLY A 156 2.46 14.59 -10.73
C GLY A 156 3.09 14.15 -9.42
N LEU A 157 2.87 14.98 -8.41
CA LEU A 157 3.19 14.68 -7.02
C LEU A 157 1.90 14.83 -6.21
N TRP A 158 1.36 13.73 -5.71
CA TRP A 158 0.01 13.69 -5.15
C TRP A 158 0.04 13.48 -3.62
N PRO A 159 -0.40 14.47 -2.82
CA PRO A 159 -0.52 14.33 -1.38
C PRO A 159 -1.38 13.12 -1.01
N GLN A 160 -0.95 12.38 -0.01
CA GLN A 160 -1.71 11.26 0.55
C GLN A 160 -2.40 11.66 1.86
N PRO A 161 -3.49 10.97 2.24
CA PRO A 161 -4.24 10.02 1.42
C PRO A 161 -5.00 10.66 0.24
N ASN A 162 -5.49 9.81 -0.68
CA ASN A 162 -6.39 10.21 -1.76
C ASN A 162 -7.53 11.11 -1.25
N GLY A 163 -7.75 12.26 -1.89
CA GLY A 163 -8.69 13.29 -1.49
C GLY A 163 -8.04 14.59 -1.01
N ASN A 164 -6.74 14.57 -0.67
CA ASN A 164 -5.97 15.74 -0.21
C ASN A 164 -5.47 16.64 -1.35
N PHE A 165 -6.21 16.74 -2.45
CA PHE A 165 -5.75 17.42 -3.67
C PHE A 165 -5.93 18.93 -3.65
N TYR A 166 -6.94 19.43 -2.94
CA TYR A 166 -7.31 20.84 -2.97
C TYR A 166 -7.02 21.55 -1.64
N CYS A 167 -5.90 22.26 -1.59
CA CYS A 167 -5.51 23.09 -0.46
C CYS A 167 -6.07 24.51 -0.63
N GLN A 168 -7.02 24.91 0.22
CA GLN A 168 -7.60 26.27 0.23
C GLN A 168 -8.28 26.72 -1.09
N VAL A 169 -8.71 25.77 -1.93
CA VAL A 169 -9.45 26.06 -3.16
C VAL A 169 -10.94 26.24 -2.86
N ALA A 170 -11.59 27.22 -3.49
CA ALA A 170 -13.02 27.48 -3.32
C ALA A 170 -13.87 26.31 -3.83
N ALA A 171 -15.02 26.06 -3.18
CA ALA A 171 -15.89 24.93 -3.54
C ALA A 171 -16.41 25.02 -4.99
N ALA A 172 -16.65 26.23 -5.49
CA ALA A 172 -17.05 26.46 -6.88
C ALA A 172 -15.97 26.02 -7.87
N ASP A 173 -14.71 26.36 -7.61
CA ASP A 173 -13.59 25.98 -8.48
C ASP A 173 -13.37 24.46 -8.46
N LYS A 174 -13.52 23.81 -7.29
CA LYS A 174 -13.49 22.33 -7.19
C LYS A 174 -14.61 21.68 -8.01
N ALA A 175 -15.78 22.30 -8.05
CA ALA A 175 -16.91 21.79 -8.84
C ALA A 175 -16.65 21.92 -10.36
N ASN A 176 -15.92 22.96 -10.78
CA ASN A 176 -15.54 23.14 -12.18
C ASN A 176 -14.46 22.13 -12.64
N ASP A 177 -13.63 21.59 -11.73
CA ASP A 177 -12.60 20.61 -12.10
C ASP A 177 -13.17 19.25 -12.57
N ASN A 178 -14.34 18.84 -12.07
CA ASN A 178 -15.02 17.60 -12.48
C ASN A 178 -16.48 17.89 -12.85
N PRO A 179 -16.83 18.04 -14.15
CA PRO A 179 -16.31 17.24 -15.27
C PRO A 179 -15.37 17.98 -16.25
N ALA A 180 -14.30 18.63 -15.77
CA ALA A 180 -13.31 19.36 -16.57
C ALA A 180 -13.84 20.63 -17.27
N GLN A 181 -14.66 21.42 -16.56
CA GLN A 181 -15.04 22.79 -16.95
C GLN A 181 -13.92 23.79 -16.64
N TRP A 182 -12.69 23.48 -17.09
CA TRP A 182 -11.49 24.25 -16.73
C TRP A 182 -11.48 25.67 -17.29
N GLN A 183 -12.32 25.97 -18.29
CA GLN A 183 -12.48 27.33 -18.82
C GLN A 183 -13.19 28.27 -17.83
N ASP A 184 -13.92 27.70 -16.85
CA ASP A 184 -14.65 28.43 -15.82
C ASP A 184 -13.82 28.62 -14.55
N LEU A 185 -12.55 28.19 -14.56
CA LEU A 185 -11.60 28.45 -13.47
C LEU A 185 -11.00 29.86 -13.57
N PRO A 186 -10.57 30.46 -12.45
CA PRO A 186 -9.83 31.71 -12.47
C PRO A 186 -8.59 31.64 -13.38
N PRO A 187 -8.21 32.73 -14.06
CA PRO A 187 -6.98 32.78 -14.84
C PRO A 187 -5.76 32.55 -13.93
N VAL A 188 -4.80 31.77 -14.43
CA VAL A 188 -3.51 31.47 -13.77
C VAL A 188 -2.39 32.41 -14.19
#